data_AF-A0A7W1IZE7-F1
#
_entry.id   AF-A0A7W1IZE7-F1
#
_cell.length_a   1.000
_cell.length_b   1.000
_cell.length_c   1.000
_cell.angle_alpha   90.00
_cell.angle_beta   90.00
_cell.angle_gamma   90.00
#
_symmetry.space_group_name_H-M   'P 1'
#
loop_
_entity.id
_entity.type
_entity.pdbx_description
1 polymer ?
#
loop_
_entity_poly.entity_id
_entity_poly.type
_entity_poly.pdbx_seq_one_letter_code
_entity_poly.pdbx_strand_id
1 'polypeptide(L)'
;MNDGTTSVPRKRLRTWIVLATMVVGLLLVSILSVWIWLRSDGDIRAVEEEARAFGINLQSVTPPLTGPMRLAQAKRIQVMAAAITVDYEGRYFQLRSSVPPSEEFREAHRRVSSQAVCDLAQAIIDLGNDSTAAPPGWLRSYQPKDLLLSRIVVSEPEELDVCLKAHQTMIEMMLREREWWSAQRHVGEFCRHAVSRLPDQRERLRSMAEWLDVQATRLLEDLPQVMENLAIHDLSVARIDDGILRERGALIPSFLQIDTVRAIAMRLERARLLRAELSWYSFLATHPMQPRTWMDEAVRRDARILTEGSWLGVELHQNLLYPQHPYAVRSLLGVVLHARLLAAELRGSPWPVDVLDPAGGPLRRWEKDGRLIGAYSVGVNGVDDGGDRRSDITLRLYLEPESTPAP
;
A
#
# COMPACT_ATOMS: atom_id res chain seq x y z
N MET A 1 34.41 23.09 79.22
CA MET A 1 33.23 22.45 78.62
C MET A 1 32.92 23.17 77.33
N ASN A 2 33.29 22.60 76.19
CA ASN A 2 32.72 22.79 74.84
C ASN A 2 33.72 22.23 73.83
N ASP A 3 33.91 20.91 73.83
CA ASP A 3 34.64 20.20 72.79
C ASP A 3 33.69 19.16 72.18
N GLY A 4 33.53 19.19 70.86
CA GLY A 4 32.87 18.11 70.15
C GLY A 4 31.95 18.49 69.00
N THR A 5 32.21 19.54 68.23
CA THR A 5 31.59 19.66 66.89
C THR A 5 32.28 18.68 65.95
N THR A 6 31.78 17.44 65.93
CA THR A 6 32.14 16.41 64.96
C THR A 6 31.80 16.91 63.56
N SER A 7 32.83 17.32 62.81
CA SER A 7 32.67 17.74 61.42
C SER A 7 32.11 16.58 60.61
N VAL A 8 30.85 16.69 60.18
CA VAL A 8 30.23 15.69 59.30
C VAL A 8 31.13 15.51 58.07
N PRO A 9 31.60 14.29 57.76
CA PRO A 9 32.51 14.08 56.64
C PRO A 9 31.81 14.52 55.35
N ARG A 10 32.37 15.54 54.68
CA ARG A 10 31.84 16.18 53.44
C ARG A 10 31.41 15.18 52.35
N LYS A 11 31.95 13.96 52.37
CA LYS A 11 31.54 12.84 51.50
C LYS A 11 30.06 12.46 51.66
N ARG A 12 29.52 12.44 52.89
CA ARG A 12 28.11 12.07 53.15
C ARG A 12 27.12 13.09 52.58
N LEU A 13 27.43 14.38 52.69
CA LEU A 13 26.57 15.44 52.15
C LEU A 13 26.45 15.37 50.61
N ARG A 14 27.56 15.05 49.92
CA ARG A 14 27.59 14.92 48.46
C ARG A 14 26.69 13.78 47.98
N THR A 15 26.68 12.64 48.68
CA THR A 15 25.79 11.51 48.37
C THR A 15 24.32 11.88 48.52
N TRP A 16 23.96 12.59 49.60
CA TRP A 16 22.59 13.06 49.81
C TRP A 16 22.13 14.07 48.76
N ILE A 17 23.01 14.97 48.32
CA ILE A 17 22.70 15.91 47.22
C ILE A 17 22.44 15.14 45.92
N VAL A 18 23.29 14.16 45.56
CA VAL A 18 23.10 13.36 44.35
C VAL A 18 21.78 12.58 44.40
N LEU A 19 21.48 11.92 45.53
CA LEU A 19 20.22 11.20 45.72
C LEU A 19 19.00 12.13 45.64
N ALA A 20 19.05 13.28 46.30
CA ALA A 20 17.98 14.27 46.24
C ALA A 20 17.75 14.77 44.79
N THR A 21 18.83 15.09 44.06
CA THR A 21 18.75 15.49 42.65
C THR A 21 18.16 14.39 41.78
N MET A 22 18.53 13.11 42.00
CA MET A 22 17.94 11.98 41.27
C MET A 22 16.45 11.84 41.55
N VAL A 23 16.03 11.93 42.81
CA VAL A 23 14.62 11.84 43.21
C VAL A 23 13.80 12.98 42.61
N VAL A 24 14.31 14.22 42.69
CA VAL A 24 13.66 15.39 42.07
C VAL A 24 13.59 15.24 40.56
N GLY A 25 14.66 14.78 39.91
CA GLY A 25 14.69 14.51 38.47
C GLY A 25 13.64 13.49 38.05
N LEU A 26 13.54 12.36 38.76
CA LEU A 26 12.53 11.33 38.51
C LEU A 26 11.10 11.85 38.73
N LEU A 27 10.88 12.66 39.76
CA LEU A 27 9.58 13.27 40.04
C LEU A 27 9.18 14.24 38.91
N LEU A 28 10.09 15.09 38.45
CA LEU A 28 9.83 16.01 37.34
C LEU A 28 9.52 15.26 36.04
N VAL A 29 10.28 14.20 35.72
CA VAL A 29 10.01 13.35 34.55
C VAL A 29 8.64 12.66 34.67
N SER A 30 8.28 12.20 35.88
CA SER A 30 6.98 11.56 36.12
C SER A 30 5.83 12.55 35.94
N ILE A 31 5.93 13.75 36.51
CA ILE A 31 4.93 14.81 36.35
C ILE A 31 4.78 15.20 34.88
N LEU A 32 5.90 15.40 34.17
CA LEU A 32 5.89 15.71 32.75
C LEU A 32 5.23 14.59 31.94
N SER A 33 5.54 13.33 32.25
CA SER A 33 4.96 12.17 31.56
C SER A 33 3.45 12.09 31.77
N VAL A 34 2.97 12.29 33.01
CA VAL A 34 1.53 12.35 33.32
C VAL A 34 0.86 13.54 32.63
N TRP A 35 1.50 14.70 32.61
CA TRP A 35 0.97 15.88 31.93
C TRP A 35 0.85 15.67 30.42
N ILE A 36 1.88 15.12 29.77
CA ILE A 36 1.85 14.71 28.35
C ILE A 36 0.72 13.69 28.13
N TRP A 37 0.57 12.76 29.08
CA TRP A 37 -0.46 11.73 28.99
C TRP A 37 -1.87 12.33 28.98
N LEU A 38 -2.19 13.18 29.96
CA LEU A 38 -3.49 13.81 30.10
C LEU A 38 -3.79 14.78 28.95
N ARG A 39 -2.79 15.55 28.51
CA ARG A 39 -2.94 16.47 27.37
C ARG A 39 -3.27 15.70 26.09
N SER A 40 -2.52 14.64 25.79
CA SER A 40 -2.73 13.84 24.60
C SER A 40 -4.10 13.15 24.57
N ASP A 41 -4.59 12.63 25.72
CA ASP A 41 -5.94 12.07 25.79
C ASP A 41 -7.01 13.15 25.54
N GLY A 42 -6.81 14.37 26.05
CA GLY A 42 -7.68 15.51 25.76
C GLY A 42 -7.69 15.88 24.28
N ASP A 43 -6.52 15.93 23.65
CA ASP A 43 -6.38 16.22 22.22
C ASP A 43 -7.05 15.13 21.36
N ILE A 44 -6.91 13.85 21.71
CA ILE A 44 -7.56 12.74 20.99
C ILE A 44 -9.09 12.83 21.11
N ARG A 45 -9.63 13.10 22.31
CA ARG A 45 -11.09 13.29 22.49
C ARG A 45 -11.62 14.44 21.65
N ALA A 46 -10.88 15.54 21.55
CA ALA A 46 -11.25 16.64 20.67
C ALA A 46 -11.32 16.18 19.20
N VAL A 47 -10.37 15.37 18.75
CA VAL A 47 -10.39 14.81 17.39
C VAL A 47 -11.53 13.81 17.19
N GLU A 48 -11.88 13.00 18.20
CA GLU A 48 -13.07 12.14 18.15
C GLU A 48 -14.37 12.96 18.04
N GLU A 49 -14.46 14.08 18.75
CA GLU A 49 -15.60 15.01 18.63
C GLU A 49 -15.67 15.65 17.24
N GLU A 50 -14.52 16.07 16.69
CA GLU A 50 -14.41 16.54 15.30
C GLU A 50 -14.89 15.45 14.32
N ALA A 51 -14.43 14.21 14.47
CA ALA A 51 -14.84 13.07 13.63
C ALA A 51 -16.36 12.80 13.70
N ARG A 52 -16.94 12.82 14.92
CA ARG A 52 -18.39 12.68 15.11
C ARG A 52 -19.16 13.84 14.47
N ALA A 53 -18.63 15.06 14.53
CA ALA A 53 -19.23 16.22 13.88
C ALA A 53 -19.23 16.09 12.34
N PHE A 54 -18.27 15.36 11.76
CA PHE A 54 -18.26 14.97 10.35
C PHE A 54 -19.17 13.78 10.02
N GLY A 55 -19.88 13.22 11.01
CA GLY A 55 -20.77 12.07 10.82
C GLY A 55 -20.07 10.72 10.81
N ILE A 56 -18.78 10.65 11.17
CA ILE A 56 -18.04 9.39 11.23
C ILE A 56 -18.47 8.60 12.46
N ASN A 57 -18.97 7.38 12.24
CA ASN A 57 -19.33 6.49 13.34
C ASN A 57 -18.08 5.76 13.85
N LEU A 58 -17.61 6.15 15.04
CA LEU A 58 -16.41 5.57 15.67
C LEU A 58 -16.62 4.18 16.29
N GLN A 59 -17.80 3.56 16.12
CA GLN A 59 -17.97 2.18 16.54
C GLN A 59 -17.01 1.29 15.73
N SER A 60 -16.08 0.66 16.44
CA SER A 60 -15.15 -0.30 15.85
C SER A 60 -15.95 -1.35 15.10
N VAL A 61 -15.73 -1.46 13.79
CA VAL A 61 -16.29 -2.55 13.00
C VAL A 61 -15.51 -3.79 13.42
N THR A 62 -16.06 -4.57 14.36
CA THR A 62 -15.53 -5.89 14.68
C THR A 62 -15.57 -6.68 13.37
N PRO A 63 -14.42 -7.12 12.84
CA PRO A 63 -14.43 -7.92 11.63
C PRO A 63 -15.28 -9.16 11.89
N PRO A 64 -16.15 -9.56 10.94
CA PRO A 64 -16.92 -10.78 11.11
C PRO A 64 -15.98 -11.94 11.40
N LEU A 65 -16.32 -12.78 12.37
CA LEU A 65 -15.55 -13.97 12.69
C LEU A 65 -15.49 -14.86 11.46
N THR A 66 -14.27 -15.13 10.99
CA THR A 66 -14.04 -16.10 9.93
C THR A 66 -14.53 -17.48 10.39
N GLY A 67 -15.42 -18.10 9.60
CA GLY A 67 -15.88 -19.46 9.89
C GLY A 67 -14.69 -20.45 9.90
N PRO A 68 -14.69 -21.45 10.81
CA PRO A 68 -13.58 -22.40 10.94
C PRO A 68 -13.30 -23.18 9.65
N MET A 69 -14.34 -23.46 8.85
CA MET A 69 -14.21 -24.12 7.54
C MET A 69 -13.41 -23.29 6.55
N ARG A 70 -13.65 -21.97 6.48
CA ARG A 70 -12.93 -21.08 5.57
C ARG A 70 -11.47 -20.90 5.98
N LEU A 71 -11.19 -20.86 7.28
CA LEU A 71 -9.82 -20.88 7.79
C LEU A 71 -9.08 -22.16 7.40
N ALA A 72 -9.74 -23.32 7.48
CA ALA A 72 -9.17 -24.58 7.04
C ALA A 72 -8.89 -24.61 5.53
N GLN A 73 -9.80 -24.06 4.71
CA GLN A 73 -9.60 -23.92 3.26
C GLN A 73 -8.45 -22.96 2.92
N ALA A 74 -8.38 -21.80 3.55
CA ALA A 74 -7.29 -20.84 3.36
C ALA A 74 -5.92 -21.46 3.74
N LYS A 75 -5.86 -22.20 4.86
CA LYS A 75 -4.66 -22.97 5.25
C LYS A 75 -4.31 -24.05 4.23
N ARG A 76 -5.31 -24.76 3.68
CA ARG A 76 -5.09 -25.75 2.62
C ARG A 76 -4.48 -25.11 1.37
N ILE A 77 -4.99 -23.95 0.94
CA ILE A 77 -4.44 -23.19 -0.19
C ILE A 77 -3.00 -22.77 0.09
N GLN A 78 -2.69 -22.28 1.29
CA GLN A 78 -1.32 -21.95 1.68
C GLN A 78 -0.39 -23.17 1.61
N VAL A 79 -0.84 -24.33 2.10
CA VAL A 79 -0.08 -25.58 2.01
C VAL A 79 0.11 -26.02 0.56
N MET A 80 -0.92 -25.91 -0.28
CA MET A 80 -0.83 -26.23 -1.71
C MET A 80 0.17 -25.33 -2.41
N ALA A 81 0.11 -24.01 -2.18
CA ALA A 81 1.05 -23.06 -2.77
C ALA A 81 2.49 -23.32 -2.30
N ALA A 82 2.69 -23.60 -1.01
CA ALA A 82 4.02 -23.92 -0.46
C ALA A 82 4.58 -25.25 -0.99
N ALA A 83 3.72 -26.21 -1.35
CA ALA A 83 4.12 -27.47 -1.96
C ALA A 83 4.55 -27.31 -3.44
N ILE A 84 4.12 -26.24 -4.11
CA ILE A 84 4.56 -25.91 -5.46
C ILE A 84 5.85 -25.11 -5.35
N THR A 85 6.97 -25.83 -5.30
CA THR A 85 8.29 -25.21 -5.30
C THR A 85 8.69 -24.83 -6.73
N VAL A 86 9.07 -23.58 -6.94
CA VAL A 86 9.75 -23.15 -8.16
C VAL A 86 11.19 -22.86 -7.75
N ASP A 87 12.07 -23.82 -7.98
CA ASP A 87 13.49 -23.66 -7.73
C ASP A 87 14.15 -23.02 -8.96
N TYR A 88 14.59 -21.77 -8.84
CA TYR A 88 15.42 -21.12 -9.83
C TYR A 88 16.61 -20.45 -9.15
N GLU A 89 17.81 -20.72 -9.67
CA GLU A 89 19.05 -20.11 -9.22
C GLU A 89 19.08 -18.62 -9.62
N GLY A 90 18.58 -17.75 -8.75
CA GLY A 90 18.77 -16.31 -8.91
C GLY A 90 17.61 -15.46 -8.39
N ARG A 91 17.93 -14.20 -8.06
CA ARG A 91 16.96 -13.16 -7.68
C ARG A 91 16.16 -12.65 -8.89
N TYR A 92 15.58 -13.53 -9.69
CA TYR A 92 14.69 -13.18 -10.81
C TYR A 92 13.25 -12.84 -10.37
N PHE A 93 13.05 -12.57 -9.08
CA PHE A 93 11.80 -12.12 -8.45
C PHE A 93 11.25 -10.79 -8.98
N GLN A 94 11.90 -10.22 -9.98
CA GLN A 94 11.36 -9.13 -10.76
C GLN A 94 11.47 -9.61 -12.20
N LEU A 95 10.38 -10.20 -12.72
CA LEU A 95 10.03 -10.01 -14.12
C LEU A 95 10.05 -8.49 -14.32
N ARG A 96 11.22 -7.96 -14.66
CA ARG A 96 11.39 -6.55 -14.95
C ARG A 96 10.48 -6.36 -16.15
N SER A 97 9.36 -5.68 -15.92
CA SER A 97 8.23 -5.55 -16.85
C SER A 97 8.61 -5.17 -18.29
N SER A 98 9.85 -4.76 -18.53
CA SER A 98 10.41 -4.39 -19.82
C SER A 98 10.96 -5.52 -20.68
N VAL A 99 11.38 -6.65 -20.12
CA VAL A 99 12.09 -7.70 -20.87
C VAL A 99 11.21 -8.94 -21.00
N PRO A 100 11.19 -9.60 -22.18
CA PRO A 100 10.60 -10.94 -22.28
C PRO A 100 11.13 -11.87 -21.18
N PRO A 101 10.30 -12.82 -20.68
CA PRO A 101 10.78 -13.86 -19.77
C PRO A 101 11.93 -14.63 -20.43
N SER A 102 13.05 -14.78 -19.71
CA SER A 102 14.21 -15.52 -20.22
C SER A 102 13.88 -16.99 -20.44
N GLU A 103 14.68 -17.68 -21.25
CA GLU A 103 14.47 -19.10 -21.51
C GLU A 103 14.66 -19.94 -20.24
N GLU A 104 15.61 -19.57 -19.36
CA GLU A 104 15.81 -20.23 -18.07
C GLU A 104 14.57 -20.09 -17.18
N PHE A 105 13.93 -18.90 -17.17
CA PHE A 105 12.69 -18.68 -16.44
C PHE A 105 11.56 -19.58 -16.98
N ARG A 106 11.39 -19.63 -18.31
CA ARG A 106 10.39 -20.49 -18.97
C ARG A 106 10.64 -21.97 -18.66
N GLU A 107 11.90 -22.42 -18.71
CA GLU A 107 12.29 -23.79 -18.42
C GLU A 107 12.07 -24.17 -16.95
N ALA A 108 12.40 -23.28 -16.00
CA ALA A 108 12.09 -23.48 -14.59
C ALA A 108 10.58 -23.64 -14.35
N HIS A 109 9.76 -22.81 -15.00
CA HIS A 109 8.31 -22.91 -14.91
C HIS A 109 7.73 -24.12 -15.66
N ARG A 110 8.37 -24.64 -16.71
CA ARG A 110 7.94 -25.89 -17.36
C ARG A 110 8.03 -27.11 -16.44
N ARG A 111 8.91 -27.07 -15.43
CA ARG A 111 9.04 -28.14 -14.41
C ARG A 111 7.92 -28.10 -13.38
N VAL A 112 7.19 -27.00 -13.29
CA VAL A 112 6.05 -26.86 -12.38
C VAL A 112 4.84 -27.54 -13.02
N SER A 113 4.22 -28.47 -12.28
CA SER A 113 3.02 -29.18 -12.75
C SER A 113 1.87 -28.21 -13.02
N SER A 114 1.45 -28.13 -14.29
CA SER A 114 0.25 -27.38 -14.70
C SER A 114 -1.01 -27.82 -13.94
N GLN A 115 -1.16 -29.12 -13.67
CA GLN A 115 -2.30 -29.61 -12.89
C GLN A 115 -2.29 -29.05 -11.47
N ALA A 116 -1.12 -29.01 -10.80
CA ALA A 116 -1.02 -28.48 -9.45
C ALA A 116 -1.34 -26.97 -9.40
N VAL A 117 -0.94 -26.22 -10.43
CA VAL A 117 -1.30 -24.80 -10.59
C VAL A 117 -2.81 -24.65 -10.80
N CYS A 118 -3.42 -25.43 -11.68
CA CYS A 118 -4.87 -25.44 -11.90
C CYS A 118 -5.64 -25.78 -10.62
N ASP A 119 -5.20 -26.79 -9.86
CA ASP A 119 -5.81 -27.19 -8.59
C ASP A 119 -5.74 -26.06 -7.55
N LEU A 120 -4.58 -25.37 -7.47
CA LEU A 120 -4.41 -24.22 -6.59
C LEU A 120 -5.33 -23.06 -7.01
N ALA A 121 -5.35 -22.73 -8.30
CA ALA A 121 -6.17 -21.66 -8.85
C ALA A 121 -7.67 -21.94 -8.64
N GLN A 122 -8.11 -23.19 -8.86
CA GLN A 122 -9.48 -23.61 -8.59
C GLN A 122 -9.83 -23.53 -7.11
N ALA A 123 -8.94 -23.94 -6.20
CA ALA A 123 -9.17 -23.82 -4.77
C ALA A 123 -9.36 -22.35 -4.33
N ILE A 124 -8.64 -21.41 -4.94
CA ILE A 124 -8.82 -19.97 -4.71
C ILE A 124 -10.17 -19.48 -5.25
N ILE A 125 -10.57 -19.93 -6.44
CA ILE A 125 -11.86 -19.61 -7.03
C ILE A 125 -13.01 -20.10 -6.12
N ASP A 126 -12.93 -21.35 -5.68
CA ASP A 126 -13.91 -21.96 -4.78
C ASP A 126 -14.01 -21.20 -3.46
N LEU A 127 -12.86 -20.83 -2.88
CA LEU A 127 -12.81 -20.02 -1.66
C LEU A 127 -13.46 -18.63 -1.85
N GLY A 128 -13.22 -17.97 -2.98
CA GLY A 128 -13.77 -16.64 -3.22
C GLY A 128 -15.26 -16.61 -3.56
N ASN A 129 -15.79 -17.72 -4.11
CA ASN A 129 -17.21 -17.92 -4.37
C ASN A 129 -18.02 -18.25 -3.11
N ASP A 130 -17.37 -18.72 -2.04
CA ASP A 130 -18.02 -18.89 -0.74
C ASP A 130 -18.39 -17.52 -0.14
N SER A 131 -19.63 -17.39 0.31
CA SER A 131 -20.24 -16.18 0.88
C SER A 131 -19.68 -15.75 2.25
N THR A 132 -18.93 -16.60 2.94
CA THR A 132 -18.35 -16.30 4.26
C THR A 132 -17.15 -15.34 4.16
N ALA A 133 -16.81 -14.59 5.21
CA ALA A 133 -15.66 -13.67 5.18
C ALA A 133 -14.33 -14.45 5.37
N ALA A 134 -13.27 -14.19 4.58
CA ALA A 134 -11.99 -14.89 4.74
C ALA A 134 -11.20 -14.42 5.97
N PRO A 135 -10.17 -15.20 6.40
CA PRO A 135 -9.33 -14.82 7.53
C PRO A 135 -8.54 -13.55 7.20
N PRO A 136 -8.50 -12.52 8.05
CA PRO A 136 -7.68 -11.34 7.80
C PRO A 136 -6.22 -11.72 7.47
N GLY A 137 -5.67 -11.14 6.40
CA GLY A 137 -4.25 -11.27 6.07
C GLY A 137 -3.78 -12.61 5.49
N TRP A 138 -4.66 -13.59 5.22
CA TRP A 138 -4.24 -14.87 4.62
C TRP A 138 -3.65 -14.70 3.21
N LEU A 139 -4.13 -13.71 2.44
CA LEU A 139 -3.59 -13.32 1.14
C LEU A 139 -2.25 -12.58 1.23
N ARG A 140 -1.86 -12.12 2.42
CA ARG A 140 -0.58 -11.41 2.63
C ARG A 140 0.61 -12.36 2.65
N SER A 141 0.40 -13.68 2.83
CA SER A 141 1.49 -14.65 2.65
C SER A 141 1.85 -14.72 1.16
N TYR A 142 3.01 -14.19 0.81
CA TYR A 142 3.46 -13.87 -0.56
C TYR A 142 3.40 -15.01 -1.59
N GLN A 143 3.42 -16.28 -1.18
CA GLN A 143 3.73 -17.39 -2.10
C GLN A 143 2.69 -17.71 -3.19
N PRO A 144 1.36 -17.81 -2.91
CA PRO A 144 0.39 -18.15 -3.95
C PRO A 144 0.30 -17.06 -5.02
N LYS A 145 0.43 -15.79 -4.62
CA LYS A 145 0.30 -14.63 -5.51
C LYS A 145 1.41 -14.60 -6.56
N ASP A 146 2.66 -14.74 -6.13
CA ASP A 146 3.81 -14.61 -7.02
C ASP A 146 3.87 -15.78 -8.01
N LEU A 147 3.47 -16.98 -7.57
CA LEU A 147 3.30 -18.13 -8.45
C LEU A 147 2.24 -17.86 -9.52
N LEU A 148 1.02 -17.47 -9.18
CA LEU A 148 -0.03 -17.27 -10.19
C LEU A 148 0.27 -16.11 -11.15
N LEU A 149 0.87 -15.01 -10.65
CA LEU A 149 1.29 -13.89 -11.49
C LEU A 149 2.38 -14.29 -12.49
N SER A 150 3.36 -15.09 -12.05
CA SER A 150 4.37 -15.63 -12.95
C SER A 150 3.77 -16.62 -13.95
N ARG A 151 2.76 -17.40 -13.56
CA ARG A 151 2.04 -18.31 -14.46
C ARG A 151 1.29 -17.58 -15.57
N ILE A 152 0.72 -16.38 -15.35
CA ILE A 152 0.16 -15.57 -16.46
C ILE A 152 1.17 -15.45 -17.62
N VAL A 153 2.46 -15.30 -17.31
CA VAL A 153 3.51 -15.01 -18.30
C VAL A 153 3.91 -16.24 -19.12
N VAL A 154 3.79 -17.45 -18.57
CA VAL A 154 4.37 -18.68 -19.16
C VAL A 154 3.38 -19.82 -19.34
N SER A 155 2.17 -19.70 -18.83
CA SER A 155 1.18 -20.76 -18.88
C SER A 155 0.66 -20.97 -20.31
N GLU A 156 0.35 -22.23 -20.60
CA GLU A 156 -0.42 -22.62 -21.78
C GLU A 156 -1.85 -22.03 -21.73
N PRO A 157 -2.56 -21.96 -22.87
CA PRO A 157 -3.83 -21.25 -22.95
C PRO A 157 -4.93 -21.72 -21.98
N GLU A 158 -5.02 -23.02 -21.70
CA GLU A 158 -6.03 -23.59 -20.79
C GLU A 158 -5.76 -23.24 -19.33
N GLU A 159 -4.50 -23.35 -18.90
CA GLU A 159 -4.08 -22.96 -17.56
C GLU A 159 -4.17 -21.44 -17.36
N LEU A 160 -3.92 -20.66 -18.43
CA LEU A 160 -4.05 -19.21 -18.40
C LEU A 160 -5.46 -18.78 -18.00
N ASP A 161 -6.51 -19.38 -18.56
CA ASP A 161 -7.90 -19.03 -18.23
C ASP A 161 -8.19 -19.17 -16.73
N VAL A 162 -7.75 -20.28 -16.13
CA VAL A 162 -7.96 -20.56 -14.71
C VAL A 162 -7.13 -19.59 -13.85
N CYS A 163 -5.90 -19.28 -14.25
CA CYS A 163 -5.06 -18.30 -13.55
C CYS A 163 -5.67 -16.88 -13.60
N LEU A 164 -6.19 -16.46 -14.77
CA LEU A 164 -6.89 -15.19 -14.92
C LEU A 164 -8.10 -15.13 -13.97
N LYS A 165 -8.92 -16.18 -13.94
CA LYS A 165 -10.10 -16.26 -13.07
C LYS A 165 -9.74 -16.27 -11.59
N ALA A 166 -8.66 -16.96 -11.20
CA ALA A 166 -8.17 -16.93 -9.83
C ALA A 166 -7.74 -15.52 -9.40
N HIS A 167 -7.05 -14.77 -10.27
CA HIS A 167 -6.67 -13.39 -9.97
C HIS A 167 -7.86 -12.44 -9.85
N GLN A 168 -8.86 -12.56 -10.72
CA GLN A 168 -10.11 -11.82 -10.56
C GLN A 168 -10.71 -12.09 -9.17
N THR A 169 -10.80 -13.37 -8.82
CA THR A 169 -11.38 -13.81 -7.56
C THR A 169 -10.59 -13.29 -6.35
N MET A 170 -9.25 -13.33 -6.39
CA MET A 170 -8.40 -12.77 -5.34
C MET A 170 -8.61 -11.27 -5.15
N ILE A 171 -8.69 -10.49 -6.23
CA ILE A 171 -8.92 -9.04 -6.15
C ILE A 171 -10.29 -8.75 -5.54
N GLU A 172 -11.34 -9.43 -6.00
CA GLU A 172 -12.69 -9.27 -5.46
C GLU A 172 -12.77 -9.64 -3.98
N MET A 173 -12.05 -10.69 -3.56
CA MET A 173 -11.90 -11.03 -2.14
C MET A 173 -11.22 -9.92 -1.36
N MET A 174 -10.08 -9.39 -1.83
CA MET A 174 -9.36 -8.30 -1.17
C MET A 174 -10.23 -7.06 -1.02
N LEU A 175 -10.96 -6.65 -2.06
CA LEU A 175 -11.86 -5.50 -2.01
C LEU A 175 -13.01 -5.71 -1.01
N ARG A 176 -13.67 -6.87 -1.06
CA ARG A 176 -14.74 -7.24 -0.12
C ARG A 176 -14.25 -7.30 1.33
N GLU A 177 -13.01 -7.72 1.55
CA GLU A 177 -12.36 -7.80 2.86
C GLU A 177 -11.73 -6.46 3.29
N ARG A 178 -11.97 -5.38 2.53
CA ARG A 178 -11.43 -4.04 2.78
C ARG A 178 -9.89 -3.96 2.75
N GLU A 179 -9.23 -4.92 2.12
CA GLU A 179 -7.78 -4.91 1.84
C GLU A 179 -7.46 -4.11 0.56
N TRP A 180 -7.97 -2.87 0.48
CA TRP A 180 -7.94 -2.07 -0.74
C TRP A 180 -6.52 -1.83 -1.29
N TRP A 181 -5.53 -1.57 -0.42
CA TRP A 181 -4.13 -1.40 -0.85
C TRP A 181 -3.54 -2.66 -1.48
N SER A 182 -3.90 -3.83 -0.95
CA SER A 182 -3.52 -5.13 -1.52
C SER A 182 -4.16 -5.32 -2.88
N ALA A 183 -5.46 -5.02 -3.00
CA ALA A 183 -6.20 -5.09 -4.26
C ALA A 183 -5.61 -4.17 -5.32
N GLN A 184 -5.40 -2.89 -5.00
CA GLN A 184 -4.76 -1.90 -5.88
C GLN A 184 -3.41 -2.41 -6.39
N ARG A 185 -2.53 -2.87 -5.48
CA ARG A 185 -1.23 -3.43 -5.86
C ARG A 185 -1.38 -4.64 -6.76
N HIS A 186 -2.33 -5.53 -6.46
CA HIS A 186 -2.57 -6.75 -7.22
C HIS A 186 -3.12 -6.47 -8.63
N VAL A 187 -4.01 -5.50 -8.80
CA VAL A 187 -4.44 -5.01 -10.12
C VAL A 187 -3.25 -4.48 -10.91
N GLY A 188 -2.38 -3.69 -10.26
CA GLY A 188 -1.17 -3.16 -10.89
C GLY A 188 -0.18 -4.23 -11.36
N GLU A 189 0.06 -5.26 -10.55
CA GLU A 189 0.86 -6.43 -10.96
C GLU A 189 0.17 -7.18 -12.10
N PHE A 190 -1.12 -7.49 -11.96
CA PHE A 190 -1.89 -8.19 -12.99
C PHE A 190 -1.76 -7.52 -14.36
N CYS A 191 -1.94 -6.19 -14.43
CA CYS A 191 -1.78 -5.45 -15.68
C CYS A 191 -0.37 -5.62 -16.26
N ARG A 192 0.68 -5.49 -15.43
CA ARG A 192 2.07 -5.68 -15.86
C ARG A 192 2.34 -7.07 -16.43
N HIS A 193 1.76 -8.11 -15.82
CA HIS A 193 1.95 -9.49 -16.28
C HIS A 193 1.10 -9.80 -17.53
N ALA A 194 -0.16 -9.34 -17.59
CA ALA A 194 -1.04 -9.55 -18.73
C ALA A 194 -0.48 -8.93 -20.02
N VAL A 195 0.19 -7.78 -19.91
CA VAL A 195 0.88 -7.11 -21.03
C VAL A 195 1.86 -8.02 -21.76
N SER A 196 2.57 -8.90 -21.03
CA SER A 196 3.53 -9.84 -21.64
C SER A 196 2.89 -10.87 -22.58
N ARG A 197 1.57 -11.08 -22.46
CA ARG A 197 0.79 -12.04 -23.25
C ARG A 197 -0.09 -11.37 -24.31
N LEU A 198 -0.08 -10.03 -24.39
CA LEU A 198 -0.84 -9.32 -25.43
C LEU A 198 -0.47 -9.76 -26.86
N PRO A 199 0.81 -10.01 -27.22
CA PRO A 199 1.15 -10.40 -28.59
C PRO A 199 0.52 -11.71 -29.05
N ASP A 200 0.34 -12.69 -28.16
CA ASP A 200 -0.08 -14.04 -28.53
C ASP A 200 -1.42 -14.49 -27.92
N GLN A 201 -1.92 -13.82 -26.88
CA GLN A 201 -3.17 -14.16 -26.18
C GLN A 201 -4.17 -13.00 -26.14
N ARG A 202 -4.08 -11.99 -27.03
CA ARG A 202 -4.98 -10.83 -27.05
C ARG A 202 -6.46 -11.20 -27.03
N GLU A 203 -6.87 -12.17 -27.86
CA GLU A 203 -8.27 -12.58 -27.98
C GLU A 203 -8.81 -13.16 -26.67
N ARG A 204 -8.00 -14.01 -26.00
CA ARG A 204 -8.35 -14.63 -24.73
C ARG A 204 -8.44 -13.59 -23.60
N LEU A 205 -7.48 -12.67 -23.56
CA LEU A 205 -7.47 -11.55 -22.62
C LEU A 205 -8.60 -10.56 -22.87
N ARG A 206 -9.25 -10.52 -24.04
CA ARG A 206 -10.32 -9.57 -24.36
C ARG A 206 -11.45 -9.59 -23.33
N SER A 207 -11.77 -10.78 -22.81
CA SER A 207 -12.77 -10.96 -21.75
C SER A 207 -12.45 -10.20 -20.45
N MET A 208 -11.19 -9.80 -20.24
CA MET A 208 -10.74 -9.03 -19.07
C MET A 208 -10.97 -7.52 -19.20
N ALA A 209 -11.25 -7.01 -20.40
CA ALA A 209 -11.34 -5.57 -20.62
C ALA A 209 -12.42 -4.90 -19.75
N GLU A 210 -13.64 -5.46 -19.73
CA GLU A 210 -14.74 -4.92 -18.93
C GLU A 210 -14.42 -5.01 -17.43
N TRP A 211 -13.89 -6.14 -16.98
CA TRP A 211 -13.51 -6.33 -15.59
C TRP A 211 -12.43 -5.32 -15.15
N LEU A 212 -11.42 -5.06 -15.98
CA LEU A 212 -10.36 -4.07 -15.70
C LEU A 212 -10.93 -2.65 -15.55
N ASP A 213 -11.88 -2.25 -16.41
CA ASP A 213 -12.56 -0.95 -16.31
C ASP A 213 -13.39 -0.84 -15.03
N VAL A 214 -14.09 -1.92 -14.65
CA VAL A 214 -14.84 -2.00 -13.38
C VAL A 214 -13.89 -1.85 -12.19
N GLN A 215 -12.75 -2.55 -12.18
CA GLN A 215 -11.78 -2.43 -11.09
C GLN A 215 -11.16 -1.03 -11.03
N ALA A 216 -10.81 -0.44 -12.17
CA ALA A 216 -10.27 0.91 -12.22
C ALA A 216 -11.25 1.94 -11.65
N THR A 217 -12.55 1.76 -11.91
CA THR A 217 -13.61 2.63 -11.39
C THR A 217 -13.82 2.43 -9.89
N ARG A 218 -13.95 1.17 -9.44
CA ARG A 218 -14.07 0.83 -8.01
C ARG A 218 -12.91 1.35 -7.18
N LEU A 219 -11.67 1.22 -7.67
CA LEU A 219 -10.50 1.75 -6.95
C LEU A 219 -10.62 3.26 -6.70
N LEU A 220 -11.18 4.03 -7.64
CA LEU A 220 -11.42 5.46 -7.44
C LEU A 220 -12.61 5.73 -6.52
N GLU A 221 -13.74 5.04 -6.73
CA GLU A 221 -14.98 5.23 -5.97
C GLU A 221 -14.84 4.86 -4.51
N ASP A 222 -14.08 3.80 -4.20
CA ASP A 222 -13.92 3.27 -2.84
C ASP A 222 -12.91 4.07 -2.01
N LEU A 223 -12.06 4.91 -2.64
CA LEU A 223 -10.99 5.61 -1.93
C LEU A 223 -11.48 6.44 -0.72
N PRO A 224 -12.55 7.26 -0.82
CA PRO A 224 -13.07 7.99 0.33
C PRO A 224 -13.50 7.05 1.48
N GLN A 225 -14.19 5.95 1.16
CA GLN A 225 -14.65 4.97 2.15
C GLN A 225 -13.46 4.24 2.81
N VAL A 226 -12.41 3.95 2.05
CA VAL A 226 -11.15 3.38 2.56
C VAL A 226 -10.48 4.35 3.53
N MET A 227 -10.44 5.64 3.21
CA MET A 227 -9.89 6.66 4.10
C MET A 227 -10.73 6.86 5.37
N GLU A 228 -12.06 6.77 5.27
CA GLU A 228 -12.93 6.76 6.44
C GLU A 228 -12.62 5.57 7.37
N ASN A 229 -12.54 4.36 6.80
CA ASN A 229 -12.24 3.15 7.56
C ASN A 229 -10.87 3.23 8.24
N LEU A 230 -9.87 3.81 7.56
CA LEU A 230 -8.56 4.03 8.14
C LEU A 230 -8.62 5.02 9.31
N ALA A 231 -9.31 6.15 9.14
CA ALA A 231 -9.48 7.12 10.21
C ALA A 231 -10.21 6.52 11.43
N ILE A 232 -11.27 5.72 11.20
CA ILE A 232 -11.97 4.99 12.27
C ILE A 232 -11.01 4.04 12.98
N HIS A 233 -10.22 3.26 12.22
CA HIS A 233 -9.24 2.34 12.78
C HIS A 233 -8.23 3.09 13.67
N ASP A 234 -7.63 4.17 13.18
CA ASP A 234 -6.59 4.89 13.92
C ASP A 234 -7.12 5.69 15.12
N LEU A 235 -8.38 6.14 15.06
CA LEU A 235 -9.09 6.68 16.20
C LEU A 235 -9.36 5.59 17.25
N SER A 236 -9.76 4.39 16.82
CA SER A 236 -10.12 3.29 17.73
C SER A 236 -8.93 2.62 18.41
N VAL A 237 -7.74 2.65 17.80
CA VAL A 237 -6.55 1.97 18.33
C VAL A 237 -5.91 2.80 19.44
N ALA A 238 -5.86 2.28 20.67
CA ALA A 238 -5.28 3.00 21.80
C ALA A 238 -3.77 3.30 21.65
N ARG A 239 -3.04 2.50 20.86
CA ARG A 239 -1.59 2.64 20.61
C ARG A 239 -1.24 2.23 19.19
N ILE A 240 -0.58 3.11 18.44
CA ILE A 240 0.06 2.74 17.17
C ILE A 240 1.25 1.84 17.51
N ASP A 241 1.10 0.54 17.26
CA ASP A 241 2.12 -0.46 17.54
C ASP A 241 3.02 -0.73 16.32
N ASP A 242 3.97 -1.64 16.49
CA ASP A 242 4.89 -2.06 15.44
C ASP A 242 4.17 -2.72 14.25
N GLY A 243 2.99 -3.30 14.46
CA GLY A 243 2.18 -3.88 13.40
C GLY A 243 1.72 -2.79 12.43
N ILE A 244 1.11 -1.72 12.95
CA ILE A 244 0.62 -0.60 12.15
C ILE A 244 1.77 0.12 11.42
N LEU A 245 2.90 0.33 12.09
CA LEU A 245 4.07 0.94 11.48
C LEU A 245 4.62 0.10 10.32
N ARG A 246 4.68 -1.23 10.48
CA ARG A 246 5.08 -2.16 9.41
C ARG A 246 4.07 -2.20 8.27
N GLU A 247 2.78 -2.18 8.58
CA GLU A 247 1.72 -2.15 7.55
C GLU A 247 1.80 -0.90 6.68
N ARG A 248 2.17 0.24 7.27
CA ARG A 248 2.43 1.49 6.54
C ARG A 248 3.79 1.54 5.85
N GLY A 249 4.61 0.49 5.97
CA GLY A 249 5.96 0.45 5.42
C GLY A 249 6.89 1.50 6.03
N ALA A 250 6.59 2.00 7.22
CA ALA A 250 7.34 3.08 7.84
C ALA A 250 8.72 2.58 8.29
N LEU A 251 9.78 3.17 7.72
CA LEU A 251 11.11 3.04 8.29
C LEU A 251 11.19 3.89 9.56
N ILE A 252 11.49 3.25 10.68
CA ILE A 252 11.59 3.93 11.98
C ILE A 252 13.02 4.47 12.12
N PRO A 253 13.21 5.80 12.24
CA PRO A 253 14.51 6.39 12.52
C PRO A 253 15.17 5.76 13.75
N SER A 254 16.50 5.65 13.76
CA SER A 254 17.25 4.97 14.82
C SER A 254 16.95 5.51 16.23
N PHE A 255 16.74 6.82 16.38
CA PHE A 255 16.40 7.42 17.68
C PHE A 255 14.99 7.05 18.19
N LEU A 256 14.08 6.62 17.30
CA LEU A 256 12.75 6.10 17.63
C LEU A 256 12.72 4.58 17.79
N GLN A 257 13.88 3.91 17.73
CA GLN A 257 13.96 2.49 18.12
C GLN A 257 13.87 2.30 19.64
N ILE A 258 14.06 3.37 20.42
CA ILE A 258 13.80 3.34 21.87
C ILE A 258 12.28 3.44 22.07
N ASP A 259 11.66 2.34 22.49
CA ASP A 259 10.20 2.21 22.65
C ASP A 259 9.56 3.37 23.40
N THR A 260 10.18 3.83 24.49
CA THR A 260 9.67 4.95 25.30
C THR A 260 9.68 6.27 24.52
N VAL A 261 10.76 6.55 23.77
CA VAL A 261 10.88 7.79 22.98
C VAL A 261 9.83 7.77 21.87
N ARG A 262 9.67 6.63 21.20
CA ARG A 262 8.64 6.41 20.19
C ARG A 262 7.24 6.58 20.73
N ALA A 263 6.94 5.95 21.86
CA ALA A 263 5.63 6.06 22.49
C ALA A 263 5.29 7.52 22.84
N ILE A 264 6.24 8.28 23.36
CA ILE A 264 6.05 9.72 23.65
C ILE A 264 5.85 10.52 22.37
N ALA A 265 6.73 10.34 21.37
CA ALA A 265 6.67 11.10 20.12
C ALA A 265 5.37 10.84 19.36
N MET A 266 4.98 9.56 19.21
CA MET A 266 3.71 9.17 18.60
C MET A 266 2.53 9.77 19.36
N ARG A 267 2.58 9.78 20.70
CA ARG A 267 1.50 10.32 21.53
C ARG A 267 1.35 11.83 21.40
N LEU A 268 2.44 12.57 21.30
CA LEU A 268 2.44 14.02 21.07
C LEU A 268 1.93 14.39 19.67
N GLU A 269 2.16 13.53 18.68
CA GLU A 269 1.84 13.81 17.27
C GLU A 269 0.51 13.18 16.82
N ARG A 270 -0.04 12.25 17.60
CA ARG A 270 -1.25 11.49 17.26
C ARG A 270 -2.43 12.38 16.88
N ALA A 271 -2.73 13.39 17.67
CA ALA A 271 -3.86 14.28 17.37
C ALA A 271 -3.65 15.05 16.06
N ARG A 272 -2.41 15.45 15.74
CA ARG A 272 -2.10 16.11 14.47
C ARG A 272 -2.24 15.16 13.28
N LEU A 273 -1.74 13.93 13.41
CA LEU A 273 -1.86 12.89 12.39
C LEU A 273 -3.34 12.58 12.10
N LEU A 274 -4.14 12.37 13.15
CA LEU A 274 -5.57 12.07 13.02
C LEU A 274 -6.34 13.23 12.37
N ARG A 275 -6.05 14.50 12.71
CA ARG A 275 -6.65 15.65 12.01
C ARG A 275 -6.23 15.72 10.54
N ALA A 276 -4.99 15.38 10.23
CA ALA A 276 -4.53 15.30 8.85
C ALA A 276 -5.32 14.23 8.07
N GLU A 277 -5.50 13.04 8.65
CA GLU A 277 -6.32 11.95 8.07
C GLU A 277 -7.79 12.35 7.90
N LEU A 278 -8.42 12.92 8.94
CA LEU A 278 -9.81 13.39 8.88
C LEU A 278 -10.02 14.48 7.83
N SER A 279 -9.10 15.45 7.77
CA SER A 279 -9.17 16.50 6.76
C SER A 279 -8.95 15.96 5.34
N TRP A 280 -8.15 14.90 5.17
CA TRP A 280 -7.98 14.24 3.88
C TRP A 280 -9.24 13.49 3.47
N TYR A 281 -9.84 12.74 4.39
CA TYR A 281 -11.14 12.10 4.19
C TYR A 281 -12.21 13.11 3.78
N SER A 282 -12.37 14.21 4.53
CA SER A 282 -13.34 15.28 4.22
C SER A 282 -13.08 15.90 2.84
N PHE A 283 -11.81 16.11 2.49
CA PHE A 283 -11.43 16.58 1.16
C PHE A 283 -11.84 15.58 0.06
N LEU A 284 -11.56 14.28 0.22
CA LEU A 284 -11.94 13.26 -0.75
C LEU A 284 -13.46 13.13 -0.90
N ALA A 285 -14.19 13.18 0.22
CA ALA A 285 -15.65 13.11 0.23
C ALA A 285 -16.31 14.29 -0.51
N THR A 286 -15.68 15.48 -0.48
CA THR A 286 -16.15 16.67 -1.20
C THR A 286 -15.69 16.75 -2.65
N HIS A 287 -14.71 15.93 -3.05
CA HIS A 287 -14.17 15.88 -4.41
C HIS A 287 -14.17 14.44 -4.96
N PRO A 288 -15.31 13.73 -4.97
CA PRO A 288 -15.35 12.33 -5.37
C PRO A 288 -14.93 12.18 -6.84
N MET A 289 -14.12 11.15 -7.12
CA MET A 289 -13.60 10.85 -8.46
C MET A 289 -12.93 12.03 -9.16
N GLN A 290 -12.17 12.86 -8.44
CA GLN A 290 -11.35 13.93 -9.01
C GLN A 290 -9.84 13.68 -8.85
N PRO A 291 -9.26 12.67 -9.52
CA PRO A 291 -7.83 12.33 -9.47
C PRO A 291 -6.84 13.49 -9.50
N ARG A 292 -7.03 14.45 -10.41
CA ARG A 292 -6.15 15.61 -10.53
C ARG A 292 -6.19 16.46 -9.27
N THR A 293 -7.38 16.83 -8.84
CA THR A 293 -7.63 17.58 -7.60
C THR A 293 -7.01 16.87 -6.40
N TRP A 294 -7.10 15.53 -6.34
CA TRP A 294 -6.47 14.72 -5.30
C TRP A 294 -4.96 14.80 -5.30
N MET A 295 -4.34 14.69 -6.49
CA MET A 295 -2.90 14.83 -6.63
C MET A 295 -2.42 16.23 -6.20
N ASP A 296 -3.11 17.28 -6.63
CA ASP A 296 -2.77 18.66 -6.30
C ASP A 296 -2.84 18.94 -4.79
N GLU A 297 -3.87 18.42 -4.11
CA GLU A 297 -3.98 18.54 -2.65
C GLU A 297 -2.94 17.68 -1.92
N ALA A 298 -2.63 16.48 -2.41
CA ALA A 298 -1.57 15.64 -1.84
C ALA A 298 -0.21 16.36 -1.88
N VAL A 299 0.15 16.97 -3.03
CA VAL A 299 1.38 17.75 -3.18
C VAL A 299 1.40 18.95 -2.24
N ARG A 300 0.26 19.66 -2.12
CA ARG A 300 0.12 20.80 -1.20
C ARG A 300 0.28 20.40 0.27
N ARG A 301 -0.29 19.25 0.67
CA ARG A 301 -0.17 18.70 2.02
C ARG A 301 1.26 18.29 2.33
N ASP A 302 1.91 17.63 1.40
CA ASP A 302 3.31 17.21 1.55
C ASP A 302 4.24 18.42 1.74
N ALA A 303 4.07 19.46 0.92
CA ALA A 303 4.80 20.72 1.07
C ALA A 303 4.57 21.39 2.44
N ARG A 304 3.34 21.37 2.96
CA ARG A 304 3.04 21.90 4.30
C ARG A 304 3.78 21.14 5.40
N ILE A 305 3.81 19.81 5.35
CA ILE A 305 4.53 18.96 6.32
C ILE A 305 6.02 19.33 6.35
N LEU A 306 6.62 19.58 5.19
CA LEU A 306 8.01 20.04 5.08
C LEU A 306 8.25 21.39 5.75
N THR A 307 7.29 22.32 5.65
CA THR A 307 7.43 23.68 6.20
C THR A 307 7.08 23.81 7.68
N GLU A 308 6.05 23.09 8.15
CA GLU A 308 5.55 23.21 9.52
C GLU A 308 6.40 22.43 10.54
N GLY A 309 7.21 21.49 10.05
CA GLY A 309 8.06 20.64 10.89
C GLY A 309 7.27 19.55 11.62
N SER A 310 7.98 18.55 12.12
CA SER A 310 7.40 17.42 12.85
C SER A 310 8.37 16.91 13.90
N TRP A 311 7.87 16.62 15.09
CA TRP A 311 8.66 15.97 16.14
C TRP A 311 9.08 14.55 15.75
N LEU A 312 8.36 13.92 14.82
CA LEU A 312 8.70 12.61 14.25
C LEU A 312 9.80 12.71 13.17
N GLY A 313 10.14 13.93 12.74
CA GLY A 313 10.81 14.16 11.47
C GLY A 313 9.84 14.04 10.29
N VAL A 314 10.24 14.61 9.15
CA VAL A 314 9.43 14.64 7.91
C VAL A 314 9.15 13.22 7.42
N GLU A 315 10.18 12.38 7.31
CA GLU A 315 10.08 11.05 6.70
C GLU A 315 9.09 10.14 7.45
N LEU A 316 9.17 10.05 8.77
CA LEU A 316 8.23 9.24 9.53
C LEU A 316 6.81 9.82 9.49
N HIS A 317 6.67 11.14 9.50
CA HIS A 317 5.37 11.80 9.37
C HIS A 317 4.72 11.48 8.00
N GLN A 318 5.49 11.56 6.92
CA GLN A 318 5.05 11.17 5.57
C GLN A 318 4.68 9.69 5.49
N ASN A 319 5.46 8.80 6.10
CA ASN A 319 5.17 7.36 6.13
C ASN A 319 3.90 7.04 6.93
N LEU A 320 3.66 7.74 8.04
CA LEU A 320 2.42 7.60 8.80
C LEU A 320 1.23 8.11 7.99
N LEU A 321 1.41 9.19 7.24
CA LEU A 321 0.36 9.75 6.37
C LEU A 321 0.45 9.23 4.93
N TYR A 322 0.95 8.01 4.75
CA TYR A 322 1.18 7.42 3.42
C TYR A 322 -0.02 7.54 2.47
N PRO A 323 -1.28 7.30 2.89
CA PRO A 323 -2.41 7.38 1.97
C PRO A 323 -2.66 8.75 1.33
N GLN A 324 -2.28 9.84 2.00
CA GLN A 324 -2.38 11.20 1.46
C GLN A 324 -1.05 11.67 0.83
N HIS A 325 -0.01 10.85 0.86
CA HIS A 325 1.28 11.18 0.27
C HIS A 325 1.17 11.18 -1.28
N PRO A 326 1.80 12.14 -1.98
CA PRO A 326 1.75 12.22 -3.45
C PRO A 326 2.12 10.91 -4.15
N TYR A 327 3.08 10.16 -3.60
CA TYR A 327 3.48 8.85 -4.13
C TYR A 327 2.33 7.82 -4.10
N ALA A 328 1.55 7.75 -3.01
CA ALA A 328 0.46 6.79 -2.90
C ALA A 328 -0.68 7.13 -3.87
N VAL A 329 -1.03 8.42 -3.96
CA VAL A 329 -2.00 8.91 -4.96
C VAL A 329 -1.50 8.64 -6.38
N ARG A 330 -0.23 8.96 -6.68
CA ARG A 330 0.39 8.67 -7.99
C ARG A 330 0.35 7.20 -8.33
N SER A 331 0.66 6.34 -7.36
CA SER A 331 0.61 4.88 -7.52
C SER A 331 -0.80 4.40 -7.84
N LEU A 332 -1.83 4.90 -7.15
CA LEU A 332 -3.23 4.62 -7.46
C LEU A 332 -3.57 5.01 -8.90
N LEU A 333 -3.28 6.26 -9.28
CA LEU A 333 -3.60 6.76 -10.61
C LEU A 333 -2.87 6.00 -11.71
N GLY A 334 -1.62 5.61 -11.47
CA GLY A 334 -0.87 4.74 -12.38
C GLY A 334 -1.55 3.38 -12.58
N VAL A 335 -2.02 2.74 -11.50
CA VAL A 335 -2.76 1.47 -11.59
C VAL A 335 -4.06 1.64 -12.37
N VAL A 336 -4.85 2.67 -12.06
CA VAL A 336 -6.13 2.98 -12.72
C VAL A 336 -5.94 3.24 -14.20
N LEU A 337 -4.96 4.08 -14.57
CA LEU A 337 -4.66 4.37 -15.97
C LEU A 337 -4.14 3.14 -16.69
N HIS A 338 -3.31 2.31 -16.06
CA HIS A 338 -2.82 1.07 -16.68
C HIS A 338 -3.95 0.10 -16.98
N ALA A 339 -4.86 -0.11 -16.02
CA ALA A 339 -6.02 -0.99 -16.20
C ALA A 339 -6.92 -0.51 -17.33
N ARG A 340 -7.24 0.80 -17.38
CA ARG A 340 -8.05 1.40 -18.46
C ARG A 340 -7.36 1.35 -19.82
N LEU A 341 -6.05 1.60 -19.86
CA LEU A 341 -5.24 1.51 -21.08
C LEU A 341 -5.24 0.09 -21.64
N LEU A 342 -5.01 -0.91 -20.78
CA LEU A 342 -5.05 -2.31 -21.15
C LEU A 342 -6.46 -2.72 -21.63
N ALA A 343 -7.51 -2.28 -20.94
CA ALA A 343 -8.89 -2.51 -21.36
C ALA A 343 -9.23 -1.88 -22.73
N ALA A 344 -8.73 -0.67 -23.00
CA ALA A 344 -8.90 -0.02 -24.29
C ALA A 344 -8.16 -0.78 -25.41
N GLU A 345 -6.91 -1.19 -25.15
CA GLU A 345 -6.11 -1.99 -26.09
C GLU A 345 -6.80 -3.32 -26.41
N LEU A 346 -7.31 -4.05 -25.41
CA LEU A 346 -7.99 -5.32 -25.61
C LEU A 346 -9.28 -5.20 -26.46
N ARG A 347 -9.99 -4.08 -26.34
CA ARG A 347 -11.19 -3.76 -27.15
C ARG A 347 -10.87 -3.18 -28.52
N GLY A 348 -9.68 -2.62 -28.71
CA GLY A 348 -9.38 -1.79 -29.88
C GLY A 348 -10.11 -0.44 -29.86
N SER A 349 -10.48 0.07 -28.67
CA SER A 349 -11.10 1.38 -28.51
C SER A 349 -10.05 2.49 -28.39
N PRO A 350 -10.42 3.77 -28.54
CA PRO A 350 -9.53 4.88 -28.23
C PRO A 350 -8.96 4.78 -26.81
N TRP A 351 -7.73 5.26 -26.64
CA TRP A 351 -7.07 5.30 -25.33
C TRP A 351 -7.80 6.22 -24.35
N PRO A 352 -7.75 5.90 -23.04
CA PRO A 352 -8.47 6.67 -22.04
C PRO A 352 -7.90 8.08 -21.90
N VAL A 353 -8.74 8.97 -21.38
CA VAL A 353 -8.34 10.32 -20.95
C VAL A 353 -7.27 10.21 -19.87
N ASP A 354 -6.23 11.01 -20.02
CA ASP A 354 -5.20 11.22 -19.01
C ASP A 354 -5.77 12.06 -17.87
N VAL A 355 -6.01 11.41 -16.73
CA VAL A 355 -6.60 12.06 -15.55
C VAL A 355 -5.66 13.06 -14.86
N LEU A 356 -4.40 13.13 -15.26
CA LEU A 356 -3.43 14.12 -14.76
C LEU A 356 -3.23 15.30 -15.72
N ASP A 357 -3.71 15.18 -16.96
CA ASP A 357 -3.64 16.23 -17.96
C ASP A 357 -4.71 17.31 -17.68
N PRO A 358 -4.31 18.56 -17.38
CA PRO A 358 -5.26 19.65 -17.14
C PRO A 358 -6.19 19.94 -18.33
N ALA A 359 -5.75 19.61 -19.56
CA ALA A 359 -6.54 19.78 -20.77
C ALA A 359 -7.49 18.60 -21.04
N GLY A 360 -7.40 17.51 -20.26
CA GLY A 360 -8.20 16.30 -20.45
C GLY A 360 -7.87 15.56 -21.75
N GLY A 361 -6.63 15.67 -22.23
CA GLY A 361 -6.14 14.92 -23.39
C GLY A 361 -6.13 13.41 -23.16
N PRO A 362 -6.05 12.59 -24.22
CA PRO A 362 -5.83 11.16 -24.07
C PRO A 362 -4.41 10.88 -23.54
N LEU A 363 -4.19 9.67 -23.04
CA LEU A 363 -2.82 9.18 -22.78
C LEU A 363 -1.92 9.35 -24.02
N ARG A 364 -0.65 9.66 -23.79
CA ARG A 364 0.32 9.94 -24.84
C ARG A 364 1.06 8.68 -25.23
N ARG A 365 1.43 8.57 -26.51
CA ARG A 365 2.15 7.41 -27.04
C ARG A 365 3.58 7.42 -26.52
N TRP A 366 3.99 6.31 -25.91
CA TRP A 366 5.37 6.11 -25.50
C TRP A 366 6.07 5.24 -26.53
N GLU A 367 6.97 5.86 -27.31
CA GLU A 367 7.67 5.20 -28.40
C GLU A 367 9.17 5.13 -28.12
N LYS A 368 9.79 4.03 -28.56
CA LYS A 368 11.24 3.82 -28.53
C LYS A 368 11.65 3.26 -29.88
N ASP A 369 12.62 3.91 -30.54
CA ASP A 369 13.11 3.52 -31.88
C ASP A 369 11.98 3.41 -32.92
N GLY A 370 11.01 4.33 -32.89
CA GLY A 370 9.84 4.35 -33.78
C GLY A 370 8.80 3.24 -33.52
N ARG A 371 8.96 2.48 -32.44
CA ARG A 371 8.03 1.43 -32.02
C ARG A 371 7.28 1.84 -30.77
N LEU A 372 5.98 1.59 -30.79
CA LEU A 372 5.13 1.77 -29.63
C LEU A 372 5.48 0.75 -28.54
N ILE A 373 5.91 1.23 -27.36
CA ILE A 373 6.21 0.39 -26.19
C ILE A 373 5.17 0.54 -25.07
N GLY A 374 4.38 1.61 -25.09
CA GLY A 374 3.37 1.87 -24.08
C GLY A 374 2.69 3.22 -24.26
N ALA A 375 2.18 3.73 -23.16
CA ALA A 375 1.68 5.09 -23.05
C ALA A 375 2.32 5.77 -21.83
N TYR A 376 2.17 7.09 -21.74
CA TYR A 376 2.45 7.82 -20.52
C TYR A 376 1.39 8.88 -20.26
N SER A 377 1.28 9.23 -18.99
CA SER A 377 0.50 10.34 -18.48
C SER A 377 1.45 11.44 -18.02
N VAL A 378 1.06 12.70 -18.19
CA VAL A 378 1.88 13.86 -17.81
C VAL A 378 2.26 13.81 -16.33
N GLY A 379 3.33 14.52 -16.00
CA GLY A 379 3.79 14.63 -14.63
C GLY A 379 2.75 15.25 -13.70
N VAL A 380 2.99 15.12 -12.39
CA VAL A 380 2.13 15.71 -11.35
C VAL A 380 2.04 17.23 -11.44
N ASN A 381 3.00 17.88 -12.10
CA ASN A 381 3.01 19.31 -12.42
C ASN A 381 2.12 19.66 -13.64
N GLY A 382 1.53 18.67 -14.32
CA GLY A 382 0.76 18.86 -15.55
C GLY A 382 1.63 19.15 -16.78
N VAL A 383 2.96 19.00 -16.67
CA VAL A 383 3.90 19.20 -17.78
C VAL A 383 4.16 17.85 -18.45
N ASP A 384 4.19 17.88 -19.77
CA ASP A 384 4.57 16.75 -20.60
C ASP A 384 6.10 16.72 -20.75
N ASP A 385 6.74 15.77 -20.08
CA ASP A 385 8.20 15.57 -20.14
C ASP A 385 8.59 14.45 -21.13
N GLY A 386 7.70 14.11 -22.07
CA GLY A 386 7.98 13.15 -23.14
C GLY A 386 8.13 11.70 -22.66
N GLY A 387 7.56 11.35 -21.51
CA GLY A 387 7.64 10.01 -20.93
C GLY A 387 8.87 9.78 -20.06
N ASP A 388 9.47 10.81 -19.46
CA ASP A 388 10.53 10.64 -18.45
C ASP A 388 9.95 9.92 -17.22
N ARG A 389 10.46 8.72 -16.93
CA ARG A 389 10.01 7.89 -15.80
C ARG A 389 10.14 8.58 -14.44
N ARG A 390 10.95 9.64 -14.32
CA ARG A 390 11.11 10.41 -13.07
C ARG A 390 9.94 11.36 -12.82
N SER A 391 9.39 11.97 -13.87
CA SER A 391 8.33 12.96 -13.76
C SER A 391 6.97 12.42 -14.22
N ASP A 392 6.92 11.62 -15.27
CA ASP A 392 5.72 11.06 -15.91
C ASP A 392 5.33 9.66 -15.42
N ILE A 393 4.05 9.33 -15.51
CA ILE A 393 3.57 7.97 -15.24
C ILE A 393 3.66 7.17 -16.53
N THR A 394 4.66 6.31 -16.64
CA THR A 394 4.82 5.42 -17.79
C THR A 394 4.06 4.11 -17.60
N LEU A 395 3.24 3.74 -18.59
CA LEU A 395 2.35 2.59 -18.60
C LEU A 395 2.73 1.70 -19.77
N ARG A 396 3.13 0.46 -19.48
CA ARG A 396 3.69 -0.39 -20.54
C ARG A 396 2.59 -1.18 -21.24
N LEU A 397 2.68 -1.31 -22.57
CA LEU A 397 1.76 -2.15 -23.34
C LEU A 397 2.46 -3.23 -24.17
N TYR A 398 3.73 -3.04 -24.49
CA TYR A 398 4.48 -4.01 -25.28
C TYR A 398 5.86 -4.21 -24.68
N LEU A 399 6.39 -5.43 -24.85
CA LEU A 399 7.75 -5.76 -24.46
C LEU A 399 8.72 -4.91 -25.29
N GLU A 400 9.82 -4.48 -24.67
CA GLU A 400 10.88 -3.83 -25.46
C GLU A 400 11.42 -4.86 -26.45
N PRO A 401 11.66 -4.48 -27.72
CA PRO A 401 12.42 -5.35 -28.59
C PRO A 401 13.77 -5.62 -27.92
N GLU A 402 14.24 -6.86 -27.97
CA GLU A 402 15.59 -7.19 -27.53
C GLU A 402 16.54 -6.19 -28.18
N SER A 403 17.28 -5.44 -27.35
CA SER A 403 18.30 -4.54 -27.86
C SER A 403 19.25 -5.39 -28.67
N THR A 404 19.26 -5.22 -29.99
CA THR A 404 20.24 -5.88 -30.84
C THR A 404 21.60 -5.50 -30.26
N PRO A 405 22.43 -6.46 -29.84
CA PRO A 405 23.72 -6.12 -29.27
C PRO A 405 24.44 -5.20 -30.26
N ALA A 406 24.94 -4.07 -29.75
CA ALA A 406 25.72 -3.16 -30.59
C ALA A 406 26.86 -3.96 -31.21
N PRO A 407 27.08 -3.85 -32.54
CA PRO A 407 28.03 -4.68 -33.27
C PRO A 407 29.47 -4.53 -32.76
#